data_AF-A0A7L5DPJ3-F1
#
_entry.id   AF-A0A7L5DPJ3-F1
#
_cell.length_a   1.000
_cell.length_b   1.000
_cell.length_c   1.000
_cell.angle_alpha   90.00
_cell.angle_beta   90.00
_cell.angle_gamma   90.00
#
_symmetry.space_group_name_H-M   'P 1'
#
loop_
_entity.id
_entity.type
_entity.pdbx_description
1 polymer ?
#
loop_
_entity_poly.entity_id
_entity_poly.type
_entity_poly.pdbx_seq_one_letter_code
_entity_poly.pdbx_strand_id
1 'polypeptide(L)'
;METVTLAVESYLFEDETHQFRAIPFYELSIDEWVVYQDGKPKYLIDFNRRDKPIIQFLNKQLRGRDGLDSVVNKLGKQFDQHWTTKHNIDGEEIADSWQVEQVTLELFDSIENWGAMR
;
A
#
# COMPACT_ATOMS: atom_id res chain seq x y z
N MET A 1 -6.46 0.62 -16.02
CA MET A 1 -5.39 0.22 -15.09
C MET A 1 -5.64 -1.21 -14.66
N GLU A 2 -4.58 -1.99 -14.47
CA GLU A 2 -4.68 -3.38 -14.01
C GLU A 2 -4.98 -3.38 -12.51
N THR A 3 -5.89 -4.25 -12.07
CA THR A 3 -6.26 -4.41 -10.66
C THR A 3 -6.02 -5.84 -10.23
N VAL A 4 -5.76 -6.02 -8.93
CA VAL A 4 -5.68 -7.32 -8.29
C VAL A 4 -6.67 -7.35 -7.13
N THR A 5 -7.39 -8.46 -6.99
CA THR A 5 -8.25 -8.71 -5.83
C THR A 5 -7.58 -9.74 -4.96
N LEU A 6 -7.34 -9.37 -3.71
CA LEU A 6 -6.68 -10.19 -2.71
C LEU A 6 -7.70 -10.66 -1.68
N ALA A 7 -7.63 -11.94 -1.32
CA ALA A 7 -8.25 -12.45 -0.11
C ALA A 7 -7.24 -12.27 1.03
N VAL A 8 -7.54 -11.39 1.98
CA VAL A 8 -6.63 -10.98 3.06
C VAL A 8 -7.34 -11.06 4.41
N GLU A 9 -6.58 -11.32 5.45
CA GLU A 9 -7.09 -11.32 6.81
C GLU A 9 -7.25 -9.89 7.32
N SER A 10 -8.36 -9.65 8.02
CA SER A 10 -8.59 -8.45 8.80
C SER A 10 -8.85 -8.81 10.25
N TYR A 11 -8.47 -7.91 11.14
CA TYR A 11 -8.49 -8.10 12.58
C TYR A 11 -9.17 -6.91 13.25
N LEU A 12 -9.75 -7.14 14.43
CA LEU A 12 -10.12 -6.04 15.31
C LEU A 12 -8.88 -5.57 16.06
N PHE A 13 -8.73 -4.25 16.13
CA PHE A 13 -7.75 -3.55 16.93
C PHE A 13 -8.49 -2.70 17.95
N GLU A 14 -7.89 -2.54 19.13
CA GLU A 14 -8.38 -1.67 20.18
C GLU A 14 -7.33 -0.62 20.52
N ASP A 15 -7.75 0.64 20.56
CA ASP A 15 -6.99 1.74 21.14
C ASP A 15 -7.69 2.29 22.40
N GLU A 16 -7.17 3.35 23.00
CA GLU A 16 -7.76 3.95 24.21
C GLU A 16 -9.20 4.48 24.01
N THR A 17 -9.65 4.63 22.77
CA THR A 17 -10.87 5.35 22.40
C THR A 17 -11.94 4.50 21.74
N HIS A 18 -11.57 3.45 20.99
CA HIS A 18 -12.51 2.58 20.30
C HIS A 18 -11.88 1.28 19.80
N GLN A 19 -12.75 0.36 19.36
CA GLN A 19 -12.36 -0.79 18.54
C GLN A 19 -12.61 -0.47 17.06
N PHE A 20 -11.67 -0.84 16.20
CA PHE A 20 -11.77 -0.69 14.77
C PHE A 20 -11.23 -1.93 14.05
N ARG A 21 -11.66 -2.12 12.81
CA ARG A 21 -11.19 -3.23 11.98
C ARG A 21 -10.16 -2.73 10.98
N ALA A 22 -9.04 -3.43 10.88
CA ALA A 22 -7.98 -3.10 9.94
C ALA A 22 -7.40 -4.35 9.26
N ILE A 23 -6.77 -4.11 8.12
CA ILE A 23 -6.16 -5.14 7.27
C ILE A 23 -4.64 -4.90 7.30
N PRO A 24 -3.87 -5.71 8.04
CA PRO A 24 -2.43 -5.54 8.15
C PRO A 24 -1.65 -6.09 6.94
N PHE A 25 -2.30 -6.89 6.09
CA PHE A 25 -1.71 -7.52 4.89
C PHE A 25 -0.52 -8.46 5.21
N TYR A 26 -0.65 -9.31 6.23
CA TYR A 26 0.40 -10.26 6.63
C TYR A 26 0.72 -11.31 5.55
N GLU A 27 -0.18 -11.53 4.60
CA GLU A 27 -0.05 -12.51 3.52
C GLU A 27 0.82 -12.03 2.35
N LEU A 28 1.15 -10.74 2.30
CA LEU A 28 1.98 -10.19 1.24
C LEU A 28 3.42 -10.69 1.33
N SER A 29 4.02 -10.93 0.17
CA SER A 29 5.44 -11.25 0.10
C SER A 29 6.30 -10.02 0.46
N ILE A 30 7.56 -10.25 0.80
CA ILE A 30 8.53 -9.18 1.09
C ILE A 30 8.74 -8.21 -0.09
N ASP A 31 8.44 -8.68 -1.30
CA ASP A 31 8.53 -7.92 -2.55
C ASP A 31 7.23 -7.17 -2.89
N GLU A 32 6.20 -7.26 -2.04
CA GLU A 32 4.91 -6.62 -2.22
C GLU A 32 4.63 -5.59 -1.14
N TRP A 33 4.15 -4.41 -1.56
CA TRP A 33 3.89 -3.29 -0.67
C TRP A 33 2.58 -2.62 -1.00
N VAL A 34 1.76 -2.36 0.03
CA VAL A 34 0.54 -1.57 -0.12
C VAL A 34 0.87 -0.09 0.00
N VAL A 35 0.32 0.70 -0.91
CA VAL A 35 0.27 2.15 -0.78
C VAL A 35 -1.13 2.55 -0.36
N TYR A 36 -1.18 3.30 0.74
CA TYR A 36 -2.39 3.90 1.26
C TYR A 36 -2.54 5.30 0.66
N GLN A 37 -3.72 5.58 0.12
CA GLN A 37 -4.14 6.92 -0.26
C GLN A 37 -5.22 7.40 0.71
N ASP A 38 -4.97 8.52 1.37
CA ASP A 38 -5.89 9.09 2.38
C ASP A 38 -6.29 8.06 3.46
N GLY A 39 -5.31 7.24 3.86
CA GLY A 39 -5.49 6.19 4.88
C GLY A 39 -6.16 4.91 4.39
N LYS A 40 -6.55 4.81 3.11
CA LYS A 40 -7.17 3.61 2.54
C LYS A 40 -6.20 2.88 1.62
N PRO A 41 -6.09 1.53 1.71
CA PRO A 41 -5.25 0.77 0.81
C PRO A 41 -5.77 0.94 -0.62
N LYS A 42 -4.90 1.37 -1.54
CA LYS A 42 -5.30 1.78 -2.89
C LYS A 42 -4.44 1.14 -3.97
N TYR A 43 -3.13 1.08 -3.75
CA TYR A 43 -2.20 0.50 -4.71
C TYR A 43 -1.43 -0.69 -4.15
N LEU A 44 -1.06 -1.59 -5.04
CA LEU A 44 -0.06 -2.62 -4.79
C LEU A 44 1.19 -2.34 -5.63
N ILE A 45 2.33 -2.21 -4.96
CA ILE A 45 3.65 -2.25 -5.59
C ILE A 45 4.13 -3.69 -5.50
N ASP A 46 4.36 -4.33 -6.65
CA ASP A 46 4.93 -5.68 -6.72
C ASP A 46 6.31 -5.61 -7.41
N PHE A 47 7.38 -5.74 -6.62
CA PHE A 47 8.77 -5.70 -7.10
C PHE A 47 9.14 -6.91 -7.98
N ASN A 48 8.30 -7.96 -8.06
CA ASN A 48 8.50 -9.06 -9.00
C ASN A 48 8.22 -8.66 -10.45
N ARG A 49 7.46 -7.57 -10.67
CA ARG A 49 7.15 -7.01 -11.99
C ARG A 49 8.30 -6.15 -12.53
N ARG A 50 9.50 -6.75 -12.63
CA ARG A 50 10.78 -6.06 -12.90
C ARG A 50 10.84 -5.35 -14.26
N ASP A 51 10.01 -5.75 -15.21
CA ASP A 51 9.88 -5.14 -16.53
C ASP A 51 9.14 -3.79 -16.48
N LYS A 52 8.40 -3.49 -15.41
CA LYS A 52 7.61 -2.26 -15.31
C LYS A 52 8.48 -1.04 -15.06
N PRO A 53 8.28 0.08 -15.81
CA PRO A 53 9.09 1.29 -15.66
C PRO A 53 9.12 1.86 -14.25
N ILE A 54 7.98 1.82 -13.54
CA ILE A 54 7.89 2.32 -12.17
C ILE A 54 8.68 1.45 -11.18
N ILE A 55 8.66 0.13 -11.33
CA ILE A 55 9.46 -0.79 -10.50
C ILE A 55 10.96 -0.54 -10.72
N GLN A 56 11.37 -0.28 -11.96
CA GLN A 56 12.75 0.12 -12.26
C GLN A 56 13.11 1.49 -11.66
N PHE A 57 12.19 2.45 -11.69
CA PHE A 57 12.37 3.75 -11.06
C PHE A 57 12.52 3.62 -9.55
N LEU A 58 11.60 2.92 -8.87
CA LEU A 58 11.63 2.69 -7.43
C LEU A 58 12.94 2.01 -7.02
N ASN A 59 13.34 0.96 -7.72
CA ASN A 59 14.63 0.28 -7.48
C ASN A 59 15.84 1.22 -7.57
N LYS A 60 15.83 2.21 -8.47
CA LYS A 60 16.90 3.22 -8.57
C LYS A 60 16.88 4.17 -7.37
N GLN A 61 15.69 4.62 -6.95
CA GLN A 61 15.54 5.53 -5.80
C GLN A 61 15.97 4.86 -4.49
N LEU A 62 15.56 3.60 -4.27
CA LEU A 62 15.86 2.85 -3.05
C LEU A 62 17.37 2.57 -2.86
N ARG A 63 18.15 2.52 -3.94
CA ARG A 63 19.63 2.45 -3.87
C ARG A 63 20.25 3.74 -3.33
N GLY A 64 19.53 4.86 -3.38
CA GLY A 64 19.97 6.19 -2.96
C GLY A 64 19.89 6.46 -1.45
N ARG A 65 19.62 5.44 -0.62
CA ARG A 65 19.30 5.52 0.83
C ARG A 65 17.92 6.08 1.17
N ASP A 66 17.10 6.43 0.18
CA ASP A 66 15.69 6.75 0.43
C ASP A 66 14.92 5.46 0.74
N GLY A 67 14.14 5.48 1.82
CA GLY A 67 13.19 4.39 2.12
C GLY A 67 11.96 4.46 1.20
N LEU A 68 11.28 3.33 0.99
CA LEU A 68 10.13 3.23 0.08
C LEU A 68 9.03 4.24 0.40
N ASP A 69 8.70 4.40 1.68
CA ASP A 69 7.70 5.36 2.14
C ASP A 69 8.05 6.81 1.71
N SER A 70 9.32 7.19 1.79
CA SER A 70 9.78 8.52 1.38
C SER A 70 9.59 8.73 -0.12
N VAL A 71 9.92 7.72 -0.93
CA VAL A 71 9.75 7.77 -2.39
C VAL A 71 8.28 7.85 -2.76
N VAL A 72 7.45 7.00 -2.16
CA VAL A 72 5.99 6.98 -2.37
C VAL A 72 5.35 8.30 -1.96
N ASN A 73 5.76 8.88 -0.82
CA ASN A 73 5.26 10.18 -0.36
C ASN A 73 5.64 11.32 -1.32
N LYS A 74 6.88 11.34 -1.83
CA LYS A 74 7.33 12.30 -2.83
C LYS A 74 6.52 12.18 -4.14
N LEU A 75 6.24 10.95 -4.58
CA LEU A 75 5.41 10.69 -5.75
C LEU A 75 3.98 11.19 -5.54
N GLY A 76 3.34 10.84 -4.42
CA GLY A 76 1.98 11.29 -4.10
C GLY A 76 1.86 12.82 -4.13
N LYS A 77 2.83 13.53 -3.54
CA LYS A 77 2.89 15.01 -3.56
C LYS A 77 2.96 15.60 -4.97
N GLN A 78 3.59 14.92 -5.93
CA GLN A 78 3.61 15.40 -7.33
C GLN A 78 2.22 15.36 -7.99
N PHE A 79 1.32 14.51 -7.48
CA PHE A 79 -0.06 14.35 -7.94
C PHE A 79 -1.11 15.00 -7.04
N ASP A 80 -0.68 15.79 -6.05
CA ASP A 80 -1.57 16.36 -5.02
C ASP A 80 -2.36 15.26 -4.27
N GLN A 81 -1.69 14.13 -4.01
CA GLN A 81 -2.23 12.98 -3.29
C GLN A 81 -1.45 12.71 -2.01
N HIS A 82 -2.14 12.24 -0.97
CA HIS A 82 -1.51 11.81 0.27
C HIS A 82 -1.22 10.31 0.25
N TRP A 83 -0.02 9.95 -0.19
CA TRP A 83 0.43 8.56 -0.25
C TRP A 83 1.43 8.21 0.84
N THR A 84 1.32 6.99 1.37
CA THR A 84 2.26 6.38 2.32
C THR A 84 2.23 4.86 2.20
N THR A 85 3.32 4.20 2.60
CA THR A 85 3.39 2.74 2.77
C THR A 85 3.27 2.32 4.23
N LYS A 86 3.16 3.28 5.15
CA LYS A 86 2.93 2.99 6.56
C LYS A 86 1.50 2.54 6.73
N HIS A 87 1.33 1.36 7.32
CA HIS A 87 0.04 0.89 7.80
C HIS A 87 -0.35 1.81 8.98
N ASN A 88 -1.47 2.53 8.85
CA ASN A 88 -1.99 3.45 9.87
C ASN A 88 -2.75 2.69 10.98
N ILE A 89 -2.21 1.55 11.42
CA ILE A 89 -2.85 0.71 12.44
C ILE A 89 -2.16 1.00 13.77
N ASP A 90 -2.78 1.84 14.58
CA ASP A 90 -2.33 2.17 15.93
C ASP A 90 -3.31 1.55 16.93
N GLY A 91 -2.89 0.48 17.61
CA GLY A 91 -3.72 -0.26 18.57
C GLY A 91 -3.19 -1.67 18.82
N GLU A 92 -3.74 -2.34 19.83
CA GLU A 92 -3.44 -3.75 20.09
C GLU A 92 -4.42 -4.64 19.31
N GLU A 93 -3.89 -5.65 18.62
CA GLU A 93 -4.70 -6.65 17.91
C GLU A 93 -5.48 -7.50 18.92
N ILE A 94 -6.80 -7.62 18.73
CA ILE A 94 -7.64 -8.49 19.54
C ILE A 94 -7.50 -9.92 19.00
N ALA A 95 -7.02 -10.83 19.85
CA ALA A 95 -6.84 -12.24 19.50
C ALA A 95 -8.14 -12.89 19.00
N ASP A 96 -8.00 -13.85 18.08
CA ASP A 96 -9.11 -14.64 17.49
C ASP A 96 -10.21 -13.81 16.81
N SER A 97 -9.92 -12.56 16.43
CA SER A 97 -10.87 -11.65 15.75
C SER A 97 -10.75 -11.66 14.21
N TRP A 98 -9.94 -12.58 13.68
CA TRP A 98 -9.62 -12.67 12.26
C TRP A 98 -10.85 -13.02 11.42
N GLN A 99 -10.94 -12.39 10.25
CA GLN A 99 -11.86 -12.77 9.19
C GLN A 99 -11.22 -12.50 7.83
N VAL A 100 -11.70 -13.18 6.78
CA VAL A 100 -11.21 -12.94 5.42
C VAL A 100 -12.02 -11.84 4.75
N GLU A 101 -11.33 -10.85 4.19
CA GLU A 101 -11.89 -9.78 3.38
C GLU A 101 -11.35 -9.82 1.95
N GLN A 102 -12.14 -9.30 1.02
CA GLN A 102 -11.74 -9.12 -0.38
C GLN A 102 -11.36 -7.67 -0.60
N VAL A 103 -10.09 -7.41 -0.90
CA VAL A 103 -9.58 -6.07 -1.16
C VAL A 103 -9.12 -5.99 -2.61
N THR A 104 -9.64 -5.01 -3.34
CA THR A 104 -9.19 -4.74 -4.71
C THR A 104 -8.22 -3.57 -4.71
N LEU A 105 -7.01 -3.80 -5.18
CA LEU A 105 -5.94 -2.82 -5.31
C LEU A 105 -5.61 -2.57 -6.78
N GLU A 106 -5.18 -1.36 -7.08
CA GLU A 106 -4.64 -1.01 -8.40
C GLU A 106 -3.15 -1.33 -8.44
N LEU A 107 -2.69 -2.03 -9.49
CA LEU A 107 -1.26 -2.28 -9.65
C LEU A 107 -0.53 -0.98 -9.98
N PHE A 108 0.49 -0.67 -9.18
CA PHE A 108 1.31 0.51 -9.35
C PHE A 108 2.39 0.22 -10.41
N ASP A 109 1.96 0.19 -11.68
CA ASP A 109 2.76 -0.26 -12.83
C ASP A 109 3.23 0.88 -13.78
N SER A 110 2.62 2.07 -13.69
CA SER A 110 3.01 3.24 -14.50
C SER A 110 2.59 4.56 -13.85
N ILE A 111 3.45 5.57 -13.94
CA ILE A 111 3.16 6.97 -13.55
C ILE A 111 2.38 7.70 -14.66
N GLU A 112 2.53 7.30 -15.92
CA GLU A 112 1.98 8.02 -17.09
C GLU A 112 0.45 8.05 -17.10
N ASN A 113 -0.19 7.03 -16.53
CA ASN A 113 -1.65 6.93 -16.46
C ASN A 113 -2.29 7.89 -15.45
N TRP A 114 -1.50 8.56 -14.60
CA TRP A 114 -2.00 9.42 -13.51
C TRP A 114 -2.03 10.90 -13.89
N GLY A 115 -1.20 11.33 -14.82
CA GLY A 115 -1.24 12.69 -15.37
C GLY A 115 -2.48 12.98 -16.22
N ALA A 116 -3.19 11.92 -16.68
CA ALA A 116 -4.37 12.02 -17.53
C ALA A 116 -5.71 12.08 -16.76
N MET A 117 -5.68 11.99 -15.43
CA MET A 117 -6.87 12.09 -14.56
C MET A 117 -7.13 13.52 -14.05
N ARG A 118 -6.60 14.54 -14.73
CA ARG A 118 -6.95 15.96 -14.53
C ARG A 118 -8.13 16.38 -15.39
#